data_AF-A0A1T3NTW4-F1
#
_entry.id   AF-A0A1T3NTW4-F1
#
_cell.length_a   1.000
_cell.length_b   1.000
_cell.length_c   1.000
_cell.angle_alpha   90.00
_cell.angle_beta   90.00
_cell.angle_gamma   90.00
#
_symmetry.space_group_name_H-M   'P 1'
#
loop_
_entity.id
_entity.type
_entity.pdbx_description
1 polymer ?
#
loop_
_entity_poly.entity_id
_entity_poly.type
_entity_poly.pdbx_seq_one_letter_code
_entity_poly.pdbx_strand_id
1 'polypeptide(L)'
;MGEAPVTGSVVRREPPDDPGLVAAAAQSPGGSVAEIDPAYADDPNGYVPGEAIRGAWLVGPDGTLTGEYRENPHHGPPRDDFAKLLDQDAWFDWLGDDPAAALRESVTDCFAGQAPGATLTWMKILEPPRAATTGRPDPDNEQYLIPTRTSLAVCFAAQIEAPDRDRATVCGIFTWAASGLDRPGERRDRVWLDLDGTDLDRAEEQLPPRMYALDEETPS
;
A
#
# COMPACT_ATOMS: atom_id res chain seq x y z
N MET A 1 -13.74 11.42 -1.33
CA MET A 1 -13.95 11.81 0.08
C MET A 1 -12.79 12.70 0.45
N GLY A 2 -13.03 13.98 0.75
CA GLY A 2 -11.94 14.92 1.05
C GLY A 2 -11.27 14.55 2.38
N GLU A 3 -9.93 14.47 2.38
CA GLU A 3 -9.16 14.35 3.62
C GLU A 3 -9.56 15.47 4.58
N ALA A 4 -9.82 15.11 5.84
CA ALA A 4 -10.07 16.07 6.89
C ALA A 4 -8.86 17.00 7.07
N PRO A 5 -9.05 18.30 7.32
CA PRO A 5 -7.94 19.21 7.51
C PRO A 5 -7.14 18.79 8.75
N VAL A 6 -5.86 18.46 8.55
CA VAL A 6 -4.90 18.21 9.62
C VAL A 6 -4.85 19.47 10.50
N THR A 7 -5.38 19.36 11.71
CA THR A 7 -5.49 20.46 12.69
C THR A 7 -4.21 20.52 13.53
N GLY A 8 -3.11 20.86 12.87
CA GLY A 8 -1.84 21.18 13.53
C GLY A 8 -1.82 22.61 14.07
N SER A 9 -1.00 22.87 15.09
CA SER A 9 -0.65 24.23 15.52
C SER A 9 0.00 24.99 14.35
N VAL A 10 -0.53 26.17 14.04
CA VAL A 10 0.12 27.10 13.11
C VAL A 10 1.02 28.02 13.93
N VAL A 11 2.32 28.01 13.61
CA VAL A 11 3.34 28.84 14.26
C VAL A 11 4.04 29.71 13.23
N ARG A 12 4.49 30.89 13.64
CA ARG A 12 5.39 31.70 12.83
C ARG A 12 6.82 31.18 12.99
N ARG A 13 7.46 30.88 11.86
CA ARG A 13 8.85 30.42 11.80
C ARG A 13 9.54 31.07 10.62
N GLU A 14 10.83 31.33 10.73
CA GLU A 14 11.63 31.77 9.59
C GLU A 14 11.87 30.57 8.67
N PRO A 15 11.48 30.64 7.38
CA PRO A 15 11.74 29.57 6.43
C PRO A 15 13.25 29.34 6.27
N PRO A 16 13.69 28.08 6.10
CA PRO A 16 15.05 27.79 5.68
C PRO A 16 15.38 28.57 4.39
N ASP A 17 16.60 29.08 4.30
CA ASP A 17 17.14 29.65 3.07
C ASP A 17 17.52 28.51 2.10
N ASP A 18 16.48 27.87 1.55
CA ASP A 18 16.57 26.74 0.64
C ASP A 18 15.92 27.11 -0.71
N PRO A 19 16.71 27.23 -1.80
CA PRO A 19 16.18 27.48 -3.13
C PRO A 19 15.14 26.46 -3.60
N GLY A 20 15.26 25.19 -3.17
CA GLY A 20 14.30 24.15 -3.49
C GLY A 20 12.94 24.40 -2.86
N LEU A 21 12.91 24.81 -1.60
CA LEU A 21 11.69 25.20 -0.89
C LEU A 21 10.98 26.38 -1.56
N VAL A 22 11.74 27.40 -1.96
CA VAL A 22 11.19 28.56 -2.69
C VAL A 22 10.64 28.15 -4.05
N ALA A 23 11.35 27.30 -4.79
CA ALA A 23 10.89 26.81 -6.09
C ALA A 23 9.62 25.93 -5.98
N ALA A 24 9.51 25.11 -4.93
CA ALA A 24 8.31 24.32 -4.65
C ALA A 24 7.11 25.20 -4.27
N ALA A 25 7.34 26.26 -3.48
CA ALA A 25 6.31 27.23 -3.13
C ALA A 25 5.77 27.96 -4.37
N ALA A 26 6.65 28.41 -5.26
CA ALA A 26 6.26 29.07 -6.51
C ALA A 26 5.37 28.19 -7.41
N GLN A 27 5.52 26.87 -7.32
CA GLN A 27 4.71 25.89 -8.06
C GLN A 27 3.38 25.56 -7.37
N SER A 28 3.18 25.99 -6.12
CA SER A 28 2.00 25.66 -5.31
C SER A 28 1.25 26.89 -4.73
N PRO A 29 0.83 27.90 -5.53
CA PRO A 29 0.13 29.07 -5.01
C PRO A 29 -1.14 28.72 -4.21
N GLY A 30 -1.26 29.30 -3.01
CA GLY A 30 -2.38 29.04 -2.08
C GLY A 30 -2.34 27.65 -1.42
N GLY A 31 -1.30 26.86 -1.65
CA GLY A 31 -1.10 25.53 -1.08
C GLY A 31 -0.12 25.52 0.09
N SER A 32 0.65 24.44 0.17
CA SER A 32 1.69 24.27 1.19
C SER A 32 2.84 23.41 0.67
N VAL A 33 4.05 23.62 1.17
CA VAL A 33 5.22 22.76 0.89
C VAL A 33 5.54 21.94 2.14
N ALA A 34 5.50 20.61 2.03
CA ALA A 34 5.78 19.71 3.14
C ALA A 34 7.28 19.70 3.51
N GLU A 35 7.58 19.71 4.81
CA GLU A 35 8.91 19.38 5.32
C GLU A 35 8.95 17.88 5.64
N ILE A 36 9.72 17.14 4.85
CA ILE A 36 9.85 15.68 4.97
C ILE A 36 11.02 15.34 5.88
N ASP A 37 10.84 14.38 6.78
CA ASP A 37 11.90 13.86 7.63
C ASP A 37 12.72 12.79 6.90
N PRO A 38 14.01 13.04 6.58
CA PRO A 38 14.84 12.05 5.88
C PRO A 38 15.11 10.80 6.73
N ALA A 39 14.86 10.86 8.04
CA ALA A 39 14.91 9.67 8.89
C ALA A 39 13.88 8.61 8.45
N TYR A 40 12.75 9.02 7.87
CA TYR A 40 11.62 8.14 7.59
C TYR A 40 11.25 8.02 6.10
N ALA A 41 11.69 8.94 5.25
CA ALA A 41 11.52 8.87 3.79
C ALA A 41 12.86 9.04 3.07
N ASP A 42 13.10 8.19 2.08
CA ASP A 42 14.32 8.12 1.26
C ASP A 42 14.18 8.90 -0.07
N ASP A 43 13.01 8.89 -0.70
CA ASP A 43 12.72 9.67 -1.90
C ASP A 43 11.57 10.68 -1.65
N PRO A 44 11.84 12.00 -1.64
CA PRO A 44 10.79 13.01 -1.44
C PRO A 44 9.83 13.16 -2.63
N ASN A 45 10.16 12.59 -3.80
CA ASN A 45 9.28 12.59 -4.97
C ASN A 45 8.52 11.26 -5.13
N GLY A 46 8.84 10.27 -4.30
CA GLY A 46 8.13 9.00 -4.21
C GLY A 46 6.93 9.07 -3.27
N TYR A 47 6.48 7.91 -2.80
CA TYR A 47 5.47 7.86 -1.75
C TYR A 47 6.07 8.30 -0.42
N VAL A 48 5.47 9.31 0.19
CA VAL A 48 5.85 9.82 1.51
C VAL A 48 4.72 9.51 2.49
N PRO A 49 4.93 8.62 3.48
CA PRO A 49 3.91 8.38 4.49
C PRO A 49 3.66 9.65 5.30
N GLY A 50 2.40 9.89 5.70
CA GLY A 50 2.02 11.11 6.42
C GLY A 50 2.81 11.32 7.72
N GLU A 51 3.20 10.24 8.39
CA GLU A 51 4.01 10.28 9.61
C GLU A 51 5.46 10.77 9.36
N ALA A 52 5.97 10.63 8.13
CA ALA A 52 7.28 11.15 7.76
C ALA A 52 7.28 12.67 7.51
N ILE A 53 6.11 13.32 7.47
CA ILE A 53 5.99 14.76 7.30
C ILE A 53 6.09 15.43 8.68
N ARG A 54 7.07 16.31 8.89
CA ARG A 54 7.21 17.11 10.13
C ARG A 54 6.13 18.17 10.24
N GLY A 55 5.77 18.74 9.10
CA GLY A 55 4.82 19.83 8.97
C GLY A 55 4.83 20.38 7.55
N ALA A 56 4.18 21.52 7.34
CA ALA A 56 4.15 22.16 6.04
C ALA A 56 4.22 23.68 6.16
N TRP A 57 4.99 24.29 5.27
CA TRP A 57 5.05 25.72 5.08
C TRP A 57 3.87 26.19 4.25
N LEU A 58 3.10 27.17 4.74
CA LEU A 58 1.95 27.71 4.02
C LEU A 58 2.42 28.69 2.93
N VAL A 59 1.84 28.55 1.75
CA VAL A 59 2.16 29.33 0.55
C VAL A 59 1.02 30.29 0.26
N GLY A 60 1.36 31.57 0.09
CA GLY A 60 0.43 32.61 -0.28
C GLY A 60 -0.15 32.40 -1.69
N PRO A 61 -1.24 33.09 -2.05
CA PRO A 61 -1.81 33.02 -3.38
C PRO A 61 -0.88 33.54 -4.50
N ASP A 62 0.21 34.23 -4.13
CA ASP A 62 1.26 34.71 -5.02
C ASP A 62 2.42 33.70 -5.20
N GLY A 63 2.33 32.51 -4.59
CA GLY A 63 3.39 31.49 -4.66
C GLY A 63 4.56 31.76 -3.70
N THR A 64 4.44 32.71 -2.77
CA THR A 64 5.48 33.01 -1.79
C THR A 64 5.23 32.34 -0.45
N LEU A 65 6.29 32.04 0.30
CA LEU A 65 6.18 31.50 1.66
C LEU A 65 5.65 32.59 2.60
N THR A 66 4.59 32.27 3.34
CA THR A 66 3.95 33.21 4.28
C THR A 66 4.74 33.39 5.59
N GLY A 67 5.69 32.50 5.88
CA GLY A 67 6.34 32.37 7.18
C GLY A 67 5.48 31.66 8.24
N GLU A 68 4.31 31.16 7.86
CA GLU A 68 3.48 30.30 8.69
C GLU A 68 3.82 28.83 8.44
N TYR A 69 4.04 28.09 9.52
CA TYR A 69 4.35 26.68 9.52
C TYR A 69 3.28 25.93 10.29
N ARG A 70 2.70 24.91 9.67
CA ARG A 70 1.73 24.01 10.31
C ARG A 70 2.44 22.73 10.70
N GLU A 71 2.58 22.48 12.00
CA GLU A 71 3.18 21.26 12.53
C GLU A 71 2.26 20.06 12.25
N ASN A 72 2.83 18.90 11.99
CA ASN A 72 2.09 17.65 11.90
C ASN A 72 2.05 16.96 13.27
N PRO A 73 0.89 16.90 13.96
CA PRO A 73 0.79 16.22 15.26
C PRO A 73 1.00 14.72 15.18
N HIS A 74 1.01 14.15 13.96
CA HIS A 74 1.23 12.73 13.72
C HIS A 74 2.65 12.41 13.24
N HIS A 75 3.57 13.38 13.25
CA HIS A 75 4.97 13.14 12.90
C HIS A 75 5.60 12.07 13.81
N GLY A 76 6.25 11.09 13.20
CA GLY A 76 6.86 9.96 13.89
C GLY A 76 7.25 8.83 12.94
N PRO A 77 7.75 7.70 13.46
CA PRO A 77 8.05 6.54 12.63
C PRO A 77 6.77 6.02 11.97
N PRO A 78 6.75 5.85 10.64
CA PRO A 78 5.60 5.28 9.94
C PRO A 78 5.30 3.87 10.44
N ARG A 79 4.02 3.49 10.40
CA ARG A 79 3.54 2.19 10.84
C ARG A 79 2.67 1.53 9.79
N ASP A 80 2.46 0.24 9.98
CA ASP A 80 1.51 -0.52 9.19
C ASP A 80 0.12 0.10 9.23
N ASP A 81 -0.55 0.10 8.08
CA ASP A 81 -1.94 0.51 7.95
C ASP A 81 -2.66 -0.42 6.98
N PHE A 82 -3.42 -1.36 7.55
CA PHE A 82 -4.26 -2.31 6.82
C PHE A 82 -5.74 -1.97 6.92
N ALA A 83 -6.12 -0.76 7.39
CA ALA A 83 -7.53 -0.41 7.58
C ALA A 83 -8.34 -0.60 6.30
N LYS A 84 -7.81 -0.20 5.13
CA LYS A 84 -8.49 -0.37 3.84
C LYS A 84 -8.68 -1.82 3.39
N LEU A 85 -7.84 -2.74 3.87
CA LEU A 85 -8.02 -4.18 3.69
C LEU A 85 -9.14 -4.71 4.59
N LEU A 86 -9.15 -4.29 5.86
CA LEU A 86 -10.01 -4.87 6.90
C LEU A 86 -11.41 -4.24 6.98
N ASP A 87 -11.60 -2.99 6.57
CA ASP A 87 -12.90 -2.30 6.54
C ASP A 87 -13.79 -2.72 5.35
N GLN A 88 -13.52 -3.87 4.72
CA GLN A 88 -14.30 -4.38 3.59
C GLN A 88 -15.25 -5.50 4.01
N ASP A 89 -16.43 -5.55 3.41
CA ASP A 89 -17.35 -6.71 3.46
C ASP A 89 -16.88 -7.87 2.55
N ALA A 90 -15.58 -7.94 2.22
CA ALA A 90 -15.02 -8.97 1.37
C ALA A 90 -14.68 -10.24 2.18
N TRP A 91 -14.81 -11.39 1.53
CA TRP A 91 -14.51 -12.67 2.16
C TRP A 91 -13.00 -12.95 2.18
N PHE A 92 -12.38 -12.78 3.36
CA PHE A 92 -10.94 -13.00 3.58
C PHE A 92 -10.61 -14.18 4.50
N ASP A 93 -11.57 -15.00 4.92
CA ASP A 93 -11.31 -16.14 5.82
C ASP A 93 -10.30 -17.14 5.24
N TRP A 94 -10.16 -17.17 3.92
CA TRP A 94 -9.16 -17.98 3.23
C TRP A 94 -7.71 -17.50 3.49
N LEU A 95 -7.49 -16.29 3.99
CA LEU A 95 -6.18 -15.81 4.44
C LEU A 95 -5.86 -16.21 5.89
N GLY A 96 -6.80 -16.85 6.59
CA GLY A 96 -6.68 -17.25 7.99
C GLY A 96 -7.23 -16.21 8.96
N ASP A 97 -6.95 -16.41 10.25
CA ASP A 97 -7.51 -15.61 11.35
C ASP A 97 -7.01 -14.16 11.37
N ASP A 98 -5.86 -13.89 10.76
CA ASP A 98 -5.26 -12.55 10.64
C ASP A 98 -4.85 -12.27 9.17
N PRO A 99 -5.78 -11.75 8.35
CA PRO A 99 -5.51 -11.43 6.95
C PRO A 99 -4.39 -10.38 6.76
N ALA A 100 -4.23 -9.45 7.70
CA ALA A 100 -3.21 -8.42 7.62
C ALA A 100 -1.81 -9.01 7.83
N ALA A 101 -1.66 -9.88 8.84
CA ALA A 101 -0.42 -10.61 9.06
C ALA A 101 -0.08 -11.52 7.87
N ALA A 102 -1.05 -12.28 7.35
CA ALA A 102 -0.84 -13.17 6.21
C ALA A 102 -0.39 -12.39 4.95
N LEU A 103 -1.04 -11.26 4.67
CA LEU A 103 -0.65 -10.39 3.56
C LEU A 103 0.76 -9.82 3.75
N ARG A 104 1.07 -9.30 4.93
CA ARG A 104 2.38 -8.74 5.25
C ARG A 104 3.50 -9.78 5.08
N GLU A 105 3.29 -10.97 5.62
CA GLU A 105 4.25 -12.08 5.53
C GLU A 105 4.47 -12.46 4.07
N SER A 106 3.41 -12.64 3.29
CA SER A 106 3.53 -13.01 1.88
C SER A 106 4.25 -11.96 1.03
N VAL A 107 3.98 -10.66 1.25
CA VAL A 107 4.73 -9.58 0.59
C VAL A 107 6.18 -9.57 1.03
N THR A 108 6.46 -9.80 2.32
CA THR A 108 7.83 -9.89 2.86
C THR A 108 8.59 -11.03 2.18
N ASP A 109 7.97 -12.21 2.03
CA ASP A 109 8.57 -13.37 1.38
C ASP A 109 8.90 -13.11 -0.10
N CYS A 110 8.04 -12.38 -0.82
CA CYS A 110 8.34 -11.94 -2.19
C CYS A 110 9.64 -11.13 -2.26
N PHE A 111 9.85 -10.19 -1.33
CA PHE A 111 11.08 -9.39 -1.29
C PHE A 111 12.28 -10.20 -0.80
N ALA A 112 12.10 -11.06 0.20
CA ALA A 112 13.15 -11.94 0.72
C ALA A 112 13.65 -12.92 -0.36
N GLY A 113 12.77 -13.36 -1.27
CA GLY A 113 13.12 -14.17 -2.43
C GLY A 113 14.02 -13.45 -3.44
N GLN A 114 13.94 -12.11 -3.53
CA GLN A 114 14.78 -11.29 -4.40
C GLN A 114 16.06 -10.79 -3.72
N ALA A 115 15.98 -10.52 -2.42
CA ALA A 115 17.07 -10.08 -1.58
C ALA A 115 17.00 -10.82 -0.23
N PRO A 116 17.82 -11.87 -0.03
CA PRO A 116 17.79 -12.65 1.21
C PRO A 116 17.95 -11.78 2.45
N GLY A 117 17.05 -11.96 3.42
CA GLY A 117 17.01 -11.16 4.65
C GLY A 117 16.27 -9.83 4.52
N ALA A 118 15.63 -9.54 3.38
CA ALA A 118 14.76 -8.37 3.26
C ALA A 118 13.58 -8.45 4.23
N THR A 119 13.29 -7.32 4.87
CA THR A 119 12.17 -7.15 5.80
C THR A 119 11.43 -5.85 5.51
N LEU A 120 10.14 -5.82 5.83
CA LEU A 120 9.35 -4.60 5.79
C LEU A 120 9.46 -3.87 7.13
N THR A 121 9.76 -2.57 7.12
CA THR A 121 9.68 -1.72 8.32
C THR A 121 8.25 -1.23 8.54
N TRP A 122 7.55 -0.90 7.45
CA TRP A 122 6.12 -0.59 7.44
C TRP A 122 5.51 -0.97 6.08
N MET A 123 4.19 -1.21 6.07
CA MET A 123 3.38 -1.46 4.88
C MET A 123 2.00 -0.82 5.03
N LYS A 124 1.56 -0.08 4.01
CA LYS A 124 0.26 0.60 4.00
C LYS A 124 -0.55 0.18 2.78
N ILE A 125 -1.84 -0.06 2.99
CA ILE A 125 -2.78 -0.30 1.90
C ILE A 125 -3.32 1.05 1.42
N LEU A 126 -3.10 1.34 0.14
CA LEU A 126 -3.37 2.65 -0.43
C LEU A 126 -4.82 2.79 -0.86
N GLU A 127 -5.49 1.69 -1.22
CA GLU A 127 -6.86 1.67 -1.73
C GLU A 127 -7.61 0.41 -1.27
N PRO A 128 -8.95 0.45 -1.20
CA PRO A 128 -9.78 -0.76 -1.08
C PRO A 128 -9.33 -1.85 -2.06
N PRO A 129 -9.02 -3.06 -1.59
CA PRO A 129 -8.58 -4.14 -2.47
C PRO A 129 -9.64 -4.54 -3.49
N ARG A 130 -9.21 -5.21 -4.57
CA ARG A 130 -10.11 -5.90 -5.51
C ARG A 130 -10.03 -7.39 -5.26
N ALA A 131 -11.19 -8.05 -5.23
CA ALA A 131 -11.27 -9.48 -4.98
C ALA A 131 -12.22 -10.14 -5.97
N ALA A 132 -11.88 -11.35 -6.39
CA ALA A 132 -12.73 -12.18 -7.23
C ALA A 132 -12.78 -13.59 -6.65
N THR A 133 -13.98 -14.13 -6.50
CA THR A 133 -14.21 -15.49 -6.00
C THR A 133 -15.02 -16.28 -7.02
N THR A 134 -14.64 -17.52 -7.25
CA THR A 134 -15.39 -18.47 -8.09
C THR A 134 -15.58 -19.77 -7.35
N GLY A 135 -16.59 -20.53 -7.75
CA GLY A 135 -16.95 -21.75 -7.06
C GLY A 135 -17.91 -22.60 -7.85
N ARG A 136 -18.34 -23.69 -7.20
CA ARG A 136 -19.37 -24.58 -7.72
C ARG A 136 -20.67 -24.36 -6.95
N PRO A 137 -21.83 -24.61 -7.56
CA PRO A 137 -23.10 -24.60 -6.84
C PRO A 137 -23.04 -25.56 -5.65
N ASP A 138 -23.63 -25.16 -4.54
CA ASP A 138 -23.87 -26.04 -3.41
C ASP A 138 -24.91 -27.11 -3.82
N PRO A 139 -24.60 -28.42 -3.65
CA PRO A 139 -25.50 -29.50 -4.06
C PRO A 139 -26.82 -29.54 -3.28
N ASP A 140 -26.83 -29.01 -2.06
CA ASP A 140 -28.00 -28.98 -1.18
C ASP A 140 -28.78 -27.66 -1.31
N ASN A 141 -28.17 -26.62 -1.90
CA ASN A 141 -28.83 -25.34 -2.13
C ASN A 141 -28.22 -24.54 -3.30
N GLU A 142 -28.86 -24.58 -4.46
CA GLU A 142 -28.41 -23.89 -5.69
C GLU A 142 -28.27 -22.36 -5.57
N GLN A 143 -28.79 -21.74 -4.50
CA GLN A 143 -28.59 -20.31 -4.21
C GLN A 143 -27.24 -20.01 -3.54
N TYR A 144 -26.53 -21.02 -3.06
CA TYR A 144 -25.22 -20.89 -2.44
C TYR A 144 -24.12 -21.44 -3.35
N LEU A 145 -22.95 -20.83 -3.21
CA LEU A 145 -21.75 -21.19 -3.94
C LEU A 145 -20.72 -21.68 -2.93
N ILE A 146 -20.14 -22.86 -3.20
CA ILE A 146 -18.97 -23.38 -2.48
C ILE A 146 -17.74 -22.79 -3.17
N PRO A 147 -16.96 -21.92 -2.51
CA PRO A 147 -15.77 -21.32 -3.10
C PRO A 147 -14.75 -22.40 -3.45
N THR A 148 -14.31 -22.43 -4.70
CA THR A 148 -13.22 -23.33 -5.14
C THR A 148 -11.94 -22.55 -5.36
N ARG A 149 -12.06 -21.25 -5.67
CA ARG A 149 -10.93 -20.36 -5.96
C ARG A 149 -11.25 -18.93 -5.58
N THR A 150 -10.21 -18.20 -5.24
CA THR A 150 -10.31 -16.77 -4.97
C THR A 150 -9.03 -16.07 -5.39
N SER A 151 -9.11 -14.75 -5.52
CA SER A 151 -7.96 -13.90 -5.78
C SER A 151 -8.18 -12.51 -5.22
N LEU A 152 -7.08 -11.86 -4.88
CA LEU A 152 -7.01 -10.56 -4.23
C LEU A 152 -5.92 -9.73 -4.91
N ALA A 153 -6.22 -8.49 -5.26
CA ALA A 153 -5.24 -7.47 -5.65
C ALA A 153 -5.24 -6.34 -4.62
N VAL A 154 -4.04 -5.93 -4.20
CA VAL A 154 -3.82 -4.90 -3.19
C VAL A 154 -2.84 -3.87 -3.73
N CYS A 155 -3.26 -2.60 -3.76
CA CYS A 155 -2.37 -1.47 -4.00
C CYS A 155 -1.71 -1.07 -2.67
N PHE A 156 -0.39 -1.10 -2.63
CA PHE A 156 0.37 -0.89 -1.40
C PHE A 156 1.54 0.08 -1.59
N ALA A 157 1.95 0.68 -0.48
CA ALA A 157 3.29 1.24 -0.30
C ALA A 157 3.97 0.49 0.85
N ALA A 158 5.28 0.27 0.74
CA ALA A 158 6.05 -0.33 1.82
C ALA A 158 7.48 0.21 1.81
N GLN A 159 8.12 0.18 2.97
CA GLN A 159 9.55 0.41 3.07
C GLN A 159 10.27 -0.90 3.38
N ILE A 160 11.31 -1.14 2.60
CA ILE A 160 12.09 -2.36 2.61
C ILE A 160 13.48 -2.04 3.14
N GLU A 161 13.95 -2.88 4.04
CA GLU A 161 15.34 -2.95 4.45
C GLU A 161 15.88 -4.33 4.10
N ALA A 162 17.09 -4.39 3.55
CA ALA A 162 17.77 -5.64 3.24
C ALA A 162 19.26 -5.52 3.58
N PRO A 163 19.94 -6.63 3.90
CA PRO A 163 21.39 -6.64 4.06
C PRO A 163 22.09 -6.05 2.84
N ASP A 164 23.08 -5.19 3.07
CA ASP A 164 23.94 -4.58 2.04
C ASP A 164 23.19 -3.75 0.97
N ARG A 165 21.98 -3.27 1.27
CA ARG A 165 21.24 -2.33 0.42
C ARG A 165 20.77 -1.12 1.20
N ASP A 166 20.67 -0.01 0.49
CA ASP A 166 19.99 1.17 1.03
C ASP A 166 18.50 0.86 1.22
N ARG A 167 17.92 1.45 2.28
CA ARG A 167 16.49 1.44 2.52
C ARG A 167 15.76 2.01 1.31
N ALA A 168 14.70 1.34 0.89
CA ALA A 168 13.91 1.75 -0.27
C ALA A 168 12.42 1.79 0.06
N THR A 169 11.74 2.87 -0.32
CA THR A 169 10.27 2.91 -0.36
C THR A 169 9.78 2.49 -1.73
N VAL A 170 8.86 1.52 -1.78
CA VAL A 170 8.26 1.02 -3.02
C VAL A 170 6.74 1.14 -2.98
N CYS A 171 6.16 1.32 -4.16
CA CYS A 171 4.73 1.18 -4.39
C CYS A 171 4.51 0.12 -5.45
N GLY A 172 3.37 -0.56 -5.36
CA GLY A 172 3.01 -1.54 -6.38
C GLY A 172 1.66 -2.19 -6.13
N ILE A 173 1.38 -3.17 -6.97
CA ILE A 173 0.27 -4.09 -6.81
C ILE A 173 0.81 -5.45 -6.36
N PHE A 174 0.27 -5.96 -5.28
CA PHE A 174 0.41 -7.36 -4.89
C PHE A 174 -0.85 -8.11 -5.28
N THR A 175 -0.71 -9.26 -5.94
CA THR A 175 -1.84 -10.16 -6.22
C THR A 175 -1.60 -11.52 -5.59
N TRP A 176 -2.63 -12.07 -4.94
CA TRP A 176 -2.64 -13.42 -4.38
C TRP A 176 -3.83 -14.17 -4.96
N ALA A 177 -3.59 -15.30 -5.62
CA ALA A 177 -4.63 -16.23 -6.04
C ALA A 177 -4.49 -17.56 -5.29
N ALA A 178 -5.63 -18.14 -4.92
CA ALA A 178 -5.72 -19.45 -4.30
C ALA A 178 -6.76 -20.33 -5.02
N SER A 179 -6.47 -21.62 -5.15
CA SER A 179 -7.38 -22.63 -5.71
C SER A 179 -7.42 -23.89 -4.84
N GLY A 180 -8.44 -24.73 -5.06
CA GLY A 180 -8.64 -25.95 -4.26
C GLY A 180 -9.21 -25.68 -2.87
N LEU A 181 -9.90 -24.55 -2.67
CA LEU A 181 -10.46 -24.14 -1.37
C LEU A 181 -11.54 -25.09 -0.85
N ASP A 182 -12.21 -25.84 -1.73
CA ASP A 182 -13.26 -26.79 -1.38
C ASP A 182 -12.73 -28.19 -1.05
N ARG A 183 -11.41 -28.40 -1.12
CA ARG A 183 -10.77 -29.71 -0.91
C ARG A 183 -9.64 -29.60 0.12
N PRO A 184 -9.86 -30.10 1.35
CA PRO A 184 -8.85 -30.08 2.39
C PRO A 184 -7.52 -30.71 1.91
N GLY A 185 -6.43 -29.96 2.03
CA GLY A 185 -5.09 -30.42 1.64
C GLY A 185 -4.73 -30.27 0.15
N GLU A 186 -5.65 -29.81 -0.71
CA GLU A 186 -5.37 -29.55 -2.13
C GLU A 186 -5.17 -28.06 -2.44
N ARG A 187 -5.16 -27.20 -1.42
CA ARG A 187 -4.99 -25.75 -1.59
C ARG A 187 -3.66 -25.45 -2.28
N ARG A 188 -3.72 -24.60 -3.31
CA ARG A 188 -2.56 -24.03 -3.99
C ARG A 188 -2.65 -22.52 -3.96
N ASP A 189 -1.52 -21.88 -3.76
CA ASP A 189 -1.40 -20.43 -3.72
C ASP A 189 -0.35 -19.97 -4.72
N ARG A 190 -0.58 -18.80 -5.32
CA ARG A 190 0.41 -18.10 -6.12
C ARG A 190 0.28 -16.61 -5.93
N VAL A 191 1.42 -15.95 -5.93
CA VAL A 191 1.50 -14.50 -5.72
C VAL A 191 2.29 -13.83 -6.84
N TRP A 192 1.96 -12.57 -7.09
CA TRP A 192 2.62 -11.70 -8.05
C TRP A 192 2.86 -10.34 -7.41
N LEU A 193 4.00 -9.75 -7.76
CA LEU A 193 4.41 -8.44 -7.27
C LEU A 193 4.75 -7.56 -8.48
N ASP A 194 3.87 -6.62 -8.79
CA ASP A 194 4.00 -5.71 -9.92
C ASP A 194 4.38 -4.32 -9.38
N LEU A 195 5.63 -3.91 -9.58
CA LEU A 195 6.19 -2.63 -9.07
C LEU A 195 6.22 -1.51 -10.13
N ASP A 196 5.75 -1.78 -11.33
CA ASP A 196 5.73 -0.84 -12.46
C ASP A 196 4.49 0.07 -12.51
N GLY A 197 3.60 -0.05 -11.52
CA GLY A 197 2.42 0.80 -11.39
C GLY A 197 1.58 0.50 -10.15
N THR A 198 0.60 1.38 -9.93
CA THR A 198 -0.38 1.30 -8.83
C THR A 198 -1.83 1.28 -9.33
N ASP A 199 -2.03 0.95 -10.60
CA ASP A 199 -3.34 0.91 -11.25
C ASP A 199 -4.12 -0.34 -10.81
N LEU A 200 -4.94 -0.17 -9.78
CA LEU A 200 -5.70 -1.26 -9.18
C LEU A 200 -6.85 -1.75 -10.07
N ASP A 201 -7.41 -0.88 -10.92
CA ASP A 201 -8.48 -1.27 -11.85
C ASP A 201 -7.90 -2.17 -12.95
N ARG A 202 -6.72 -1.85 -13.47
CA ARG A 202 -5.99 -2.76 -14.37
C ARG A 202 -5.62 -4.08 -13.70
N ALA A 203 -5.26 -4.05 -12.42
CA ALA A 203 -4.96 -5.27 -11.67
C ALA A 203 -6.18 -6.17 -11.49
N GLU A 204 -7.37 -5.59 -11.33
CA GLU A 204 -8.63 -6.33 -11.26
C GLU A 204 -8.88 -7.19 -12.50
N GLU A 205 -8.56 -6.66 -13.69
CA GLU A 205 -8.66 -7.40 -14.95
C GLU A 205 -7.74 -8.63 -14.99
N GLN A 206 -6.65 -8.64 -14.21
CA GLN A 206 -5.71 -9.76 -14.11
C GLN A 206 -6.14 -10.82 -13.10
N LEU A 207 -7.14 -10.56 -12.24
CA LEU A 207 -7.57 -11.51 -11.21
C LEU A 207 -8.07 -12.83 -11.80
N PRO A 208 -9.00 -12.86 -12.79
CA PRO A 208 -9.43 -14.11 -13.40
C PRO A 208 -8.27 -14.91 -14.03
N PRO A 209 -7.45 -14.37 -14.97
CA PRO A 209 -6.40 -15.18 -15.59
C PRO A 209 -5.36 -15.67 -14.58
N ARG A 210 -4.99 -14.88 -13.56
CA ARG A 210 -4.07 -15.31 -12.48
C ARG A 210 -4.65 -16.46 -11.65
N MET A 211 -5.95 -16.45 -11.39
CA MET A 211 -6.64 -17.52 -10.69
C MET A 211 -6.72 -18.83 -11.49
N TYR A 212 -6.83 -18.77 -12.82
CA TYR A 212 -6.82 -19.97 -13.68
C TYR A 212 -5.41 -20.49 -13.99
N ALA A 213 -4.38 -19.64 -13.94
CA ALA A 213 -2.99 -20.05 -14.14
C ALA A 213 -2.49 -21.09 -13.12
N LEU A 214 -3.16 -21.21 -11.97
CA LEU A 214 -2.89 -22.24 -10.95
C LEU A 214 -3.13 -23.68 -11.43
N ASP A 215 -3.91 -23.89 -12.50
CA ASP A 215 -4.21 -25.22 -13.05
C ASP A 215 -3.17 -25.67 -14.10
N GLU A 216 -2.50 -24.72 -14.75
CA GLU A 216 -1.62 -24.97 -15.90
C GLU A 216 -0.25 -25.55 -15.47
N GLU A 217 0.07 -25.50 -14.18
CA GLU A 217 1.31 -26.02 -13.60
C GLU A 217 1.14 -27.42 -12.99
N THR A 218 0.37 -28.31 -13.63
CA THR A 218 0.49 -29.74 -13.34
C THR A 218 1.73 -30.27 -14.08
N PRO A 219 2.83 -30.65 -13.40
CA PRO A 219 3.89 -31.37 -14.10
C PRO A 219 3.32 -32.72 -14.55
N SER A 220 3.45 -33.00 -15.84
CA SER A 220 3.29 -34.36 -16.38
C SER A 220 4.34 -35.31 -15.82
#